data_AF-A0A6B0YMH3-F1
#
_entry.id   AF-A0A6B0YMH3-F1
#
_cell.length_a   1.000
_cell.length_b   1.000
_cell.length_c   1.000
_cell.angle_alpha   90.00
_cell.angle_beta   90.00
_cell.angle_gamma   90.00
#
_symmetry.space_group_name_H-M   'P 1'
#
loop_
_entity.id
_entity.type
_entity.pdbx_description
1 polymer ?
#
loop_
_entity_poly.entity_id
_entity_poly.type
_entity_poly.pdbx_seq_one_letter_code
_entity_poly.pdbx_strand_id
1 'polypeptide(L)'
;MAEIENARHQASFDHAWQDSLLRPAVIAALVGCILVALTSFVSHIGPGLPPAYINILRITSIGAALVGGYTTTMLVRPGQRQRRSATFRLSELGLILFVARIALWATVEGWPAPAAMVLQPFGVFLTLKFIINGLFILIAWGMAVLVTNDFLAMGLQADELADLEAASRPISGDDHRIQSDRGALVRRFSERWAIGGMLLIVLTAASQVGMGSNGFFALVRQDIAGGVIGAAIVYFVLGLLLLTFVHLAAMRARWQLAKLPSESTIVRNWPFYAFGLLLVVAAAAFLMPLGGTFRLAQLMGLAIRAISGAVYLILGLIMGLLALLFGSDDEILEEPARERPEIAAPQIEQVQPAEAPPWLGGTVFWIIIALLLGYATYIYLQGRGVNFQLILAWLREFLRGWKQIGDAFNEWRARRLSPEEEDSGKTGRSRVRRWLDELMLGRLPPDEQVRYFYVSTLESAAEHGLRRRPGETPYSFQARLGTQVESEDATAAAHLTDGFVKIEFARQSTEATAVPLLKRAWTQIRSALAGLQEEQPRSDEEGQDAPKAE
;
A
#
# COMPACT_ATOMS: atom_id res chain seq x y z
N MET A 1 36.07 5.09 25.77
CA MET A 1 35.30 4.13 26.62
C MET A 1 33.83 4.13 26.22
N ALA A 2 33.09 5.23 26.29
CA ALA A 2 31.67 5.30 25.91
C ALA A 2 31.38 4.89 24.44
N GLU A 3 32.23 5.25 23.47
CA GLU A 3 32.08 4.80 22.07
C GLU A 3 32.29 3.28 21.89
N ILE A 4 33.23 2.70 22.65
CA ILE A 4 33.53 1.25 22.59
C ILE A 4 32.39 0.45 23.24
N GLU A 5 31.82 0.98 24.32
CA GLU A 5 30.68 0.38 25.01
C GLU A 5 29.40 0.47 24.17
N ASN A 6 29.19 1.58 23.47
CA ASN A 6 28.09 1.76 22.52
C ASN A 6 28.24 0.85 21.28
N ALA A 7 29.46 0.70 20.75
CA ALA A 7 29.76 -0.24 19.67
C ALA A 7 29.52 -1.71 20.07
N ARG A 8 29.90 -2.09 21.31
CA ARG A 8 29.60 -3.43 21.86
C ARG A 8 28.10 -3.67 22.05
N HIS A 9 27.35 -2.67 22.52
CA HIS A 9 25.90 -2.76 22.63
C HIS A 9 25.24 -2.90 21.25
N GLN A 10 25.71 -2.16 20.26
CA GLN A 10 25.19 -2.24 18.89
C GLN A 10 25.49 -3.60 18.23
N ALA A 11 26.68 -4.16 18.47
CA ALA A 11 27.04 -5.51 18.01
C ALA A 11 26.18 -6.61 18.65
N SER A 12 25.79 -6.47 19.93
CA SER A 12 24.92 -7.45 20.60
C SER A 12 23.48 -7.45 20.07
N PHE A 13 22.97 -6.28 19.65
CA PHE A 13 21.64 -6.15 19.04
C PHE A 13 21.55 -6.77 17.64
N ASP A 14 22.63 -6.71 16.85
CA ASP A 14 22.69 -7.41 15.55
C ASP A 14 22.80 -8.92 15.71
N HIS A 15 23.41 -9.41 16.80
CA HIS A 15 23.37 -10.83 17.15
C HIS A 15 21.95 -11.34 17.43
N ALA A 16 21.13 -10.62 18.21
CA ALA A 16 19.74 -11.02 18.46
C ALA A 16 18.90 -11.09 17.16
N TRP A 17 19.18 -10.21 16.20
CA TRP A 17 18.58 -10.23 14.87
C TRP A 17 19.12 -11.41 14.03
N GLN A 18 20.40 -11.72 14.07
CA GLN A 18 20.99 -12.82 13.30
C GLN A 18 20.70 -14.22 13.89
N ASP A 19 20.46 -14.31 15.20
CA ASP A 19 20.28 -15.57 15.93
C ASP A 19 18.81 -16.01 16.05
N SER A 20 17.85 -15.21 15.55
CA SER A 20 16.43 -15.56 15.63
C SER A 20 16.10 -16.73 14.68
N LEU A 21 15.69 -17.87 15.24
CA LEU A 21 15.16 -19.04 14.51
C LEU A 21 13.83 -18.75 13.79
N LEU A 22 13.18 -17.63 14.13
CA LEU A 22 11.91 -17.23 13.55
C LEU A 22 12.04 -16.96 12.03
N ARG A 23 13.18 -16.44 11.56
CA ARG A 23 13.39 -16.19 10.12
C ARG A 23 13.37 -17.45 9.25
N PRO A 24 14.24 -18.45 9.48
CA PRO A 24 14.21 -19.66 8.66
C PRO A 24 12.86 -20.38 8.76
N ALA A 25 12.17 -20.31 9.91
CA ALA A 25 10.82 -20.83 10.05
C ALA A 25 9.80 -20.09 9.15
N VAL A 26 9.79 -18.76 9.15
CA VAL A 26 8.89 -17.95 8.30
C VAL A 26 9.20 -18.14 6.82
N ILE A 27 10.48 -18.19 6.44
CA ILE A 27 10.89 -18.44 5.05
C ILE A 27 10.48 -19.85 4.62
N ALA A 28 10.70 -20.86 5.46
CA ALA A 28 10.26 -22.23 5.15
C ALA A 28 8.74 -22.35 5.08
N ALA A 29 7.99 -21.61 5.90
CA ALA A 29 6.54 -21.55 5.81
C ALA A 29 6.09 -20.91 4.48
N LEU A 30 6.75 -19.83 4.05
CA LEU A 30 6.48 -19.18 2.75
C LEU A 30 6.76 -20.13 1.57
N VAL A 31 7.90 -20.82 1.58
CA VAL A 31 8.22 -21.85 0.58
C VAL A 31 7.24 -23.02 0.65
N GLY A 32 6.86 -23.43 1.87
CA GLY A 32 5.85 -24.45 2.13
C GLY A 32 4.51 -24.17 1.47
N CYS A 33 4.08 -22.91 1.44
CA CYS A 33 2.84 -22.53 0.76
C CYS A 33 2.89 -22.78 -0.75
N ILE A 34 4.01 -22.47 -1.41
CA ILE A 34 4.22 -22.79 -2.83
C ILE A 34 4.21 -24.31 -3.04
N LEU A 35 4.86 -25.07 -2.15
CA LEU A 35 4.89 -26.53 -2.22
C LEU A 35 3.51 -27.16 -2.02
N VAL A 36 2.65 -26.58 -1.18
CA VAL A 36 1.27 -27.05 -1.03
C VAL A 36 0.52 -26.89 -2.36
N ALA A 37 0.64 -25.76 -3.04
CA ALA A 37 0.04 -25.57 -4.36
C ALA A 37 0.62 -26.55 -5.40
N LEU A 38 1.95 -26.74 -5.41
CA LEU A 38 2.61 -27.64 -6.35
C LEU A 38 2.25 -29.11 -6.11
N THR A 39 2.17 -29.55 -4.85
CA THR A 39 1.73 -30.92 -4.51
C THR A 39 0.26 -31.15 -4.84
N SER A 40 -0.61 -30.13 -4.66
CA SER A 40 -2.00 -30.20 -5.08
C SER A 40 -2.15 -30.31 -6.60
N PHE A 41 -1.29 -29.63 -7.35
CA PHE A 41 -1.25 -29.74 -8.80
C PHE A 41 -0.78 -31.14 -9.25
N VAL A 42 0.25 -31.70 -8.60
CA VAL A 42 0.71 -33.07 -8.89
C VAL A 42 -0.37 -34.11 -8.59
N SER A 43 -1.12 -33.96 -7.49
CA SER A 43 -2.25 -34.86 -7.19
C SER A 43 -3.38 -34.74 -8.21
N HIS A 44 -3.56 -33.58 -8.83
CA HIS A 44 -4.55 -33.38 -9.90
C HIS A 44 -4.16 -34.10 -11.19
N ILE A 45 -2.88 -34.05 -11.58
CA ILE A 45 -2.37 -34.76 -12.76
C ILE A 45 -2.36 -36.28 -12.54
N GLY A 46 -2.02 -36.72 -11.33
CA GLY A 46 -1.90 -38.13 -10.97
C GLY A 46 -2.87 -38.54 -9.86
N PRO A 47 -4.18 -38.67 -10.11
CA PRO A 47 -5.18 -38.99 -9.08
C PRO A 47 -4.97 -40.36 -8.42
N GLY A 48 -4.14 -41.24 -8.98
CA GLY A 48 -3.77 -42.55 -8.41
C GLY A 48 -2.59 -42.54 -7.44
N LEU A 49 -2.02 -41.37 -7.10
CA LEU A 49 -0.87 -41.31 -6.18
C LEU A 49 -1.30 -41.61 -4.74
N PRO A 50 -0.59 -42.50 -4.01
CA PRO A 50 -0.90 -42.79 -2.61
C PRO A 50 -0.86 -41.53 -1.74
N PRO A 51 -1.81 -41.30 -0.82
CA PRO A 51 -1.78 -40.14 0.09
C PRO A 51 -0.51 -40.05 0.91
N ALA A 52 0.07 -41.20 1.30
CA ALA A 52 1.34 -41.28 2.00
C ALA A 52 2.50 -40.65 1.21
N TYR A 53 2.51 -40.84 -0.12
CA TYR A 53 3.53 -40.26 -0.99
C TYR A 53 3.45 -38.73 -1.02
N ILE A 54 2.24 -38.18 -1.15
CA ILE A 54 2.01 -36.72 -1.14
C ILE A 54 2.41 -36.11 0.21
N ASN A 55 2.12 -36.78 1.32
CA ASN A 55 2.53 -36.32 2.65
C ASN A 55 4.05 -36.31 2.82
N ILE A 56 4.74 -37.35 2.35
CA ILE A 56 6.21 -37.40 2.39
C ILE A 56 6.81 -36.31 1.54
N LEU A 57 6.31 -36.14 0.32
CA LEU A 57 6.72 -35.09 -0.60
C LEU A 57 6.66 -33.71 0.07
N ARG A 58 5.59 -33.42 0.83
CA ARG A 58 5.46 -32.18 1.61
C ARG A 58 6.46 -32.11 2.76
N ILE A 59 6.54 -33.16 3.59
CA ILE A 59 7.38 -33.19 4.79
C ILE A 59 8.86 -33.06 4.44
N THR A 60 9.35 -33.85 3.47
CA THR A 60 10.76 -33.80 3.05
C THR A 60 11.13 -32.47 2.43
N SER A 61 10.23 -31.87 1.64
CA SER A 61 10.48 -30.58 0.99
C SER A 61 10.45 -29.41 1.97
N ILE A 62 9.49 -29.38 2.91
CA ILE A 62 9.46 -28.36 3.97
C ILE A 62 10.68 -28.54 4.90
N GLY A 63 11.03 -29.78 5.23
CA GLY A 63 12.25 -30.10 5.98
C GLY A 63 13.51 -29.60 5.26
N ALA A 64 13.59 -29.80 3.94
CA ALA A 64 14.69 -29.30 3.12
C ALA A 64 14.76 -27.76 3.12
N ALA A 65 13.62 -27.07 3.06
CA ALA A 65 13.56 -25.61 3.16
C ALA A 65 14.03 -25.11 4.54
N LEU A 66 13.60 -25.77 5.63
CA LEU A 66 14.04 -25.44 7.00
C LEU A 66 15.54 -25.65 7.18
N VAL A 67 16.06 -26.80 6.76
CA VAL A 67 17.49 -27.12 6.85
C VAL A 67 18.29 -26.14 6.01
N GLY A 68 17.91 -25.90 4.76
CA GLY A 68 18.60 -24.95 3.87
C GLY A 68 18.59 -23.52 4.41
N GLY A 69 17.48 -23.05 4.96
CA GLY A 69 17.40 -21.74 5.61
C GLY A 69 18.31 -21.66 6.85
N TYR A 70 18.21 -22.66 7.74
CA TYR A 70 18.98 -22.73 8.98
C TYR A 70 20.50 -22.78 8.72
N THR A 71 20.96 -23.70 7.87
CA THR A 71 22.39 -23.83 7.54
C THR A 71 22.93 -22.57 6.87
N THR A 72 22.12 -21.87 6.07
CA THR A 72 22.50 -20.60 5.46
C THR A 72 22.71 -19.51 6.51
N THR A 73 21.83 -19.38 7.49
CA THR A 73 22.02 -18.46 8.62
C THR A 73 23.26 -18.82 9.44
N MET A 74 23.46 -20.12 9.68
CA MET A 74 24.59 -20.63 10.45
C MET A 74 25.94 -20.33 9.77
N LEU A 75 26.04 -20.52 8.45
CA LEU A 75 27.28 -20.35 7.68
C LEU A 75 27.75 -18.90 7.53
N VAL A 76 26.89 -17.91 7.81
CA VAL A 76 27.29 -16.49 7.78
C VAL A 76 28.11 -16.09 9.02
N ARG A 77 28.04 -16.87 10.11
CA ARG A 77 28.78 -16.60 11.34
C ARG A 77 30.30 -16.61 11.10
N PRO A 78 31.07 -15.70 11.73
CA PRO A 78 32.50 -15.50 11.43
C PRO A 78 33.33 -16.79 11.52
N GLY A 79 33.13 -17.59 12.57
CA GLY A 79 33.84 -18.85 12.78
C GLY A 79 33.47 -19.98 11.82
N GLN A 80 32.46 -19.81 10.98
CA GLN A 80 31.96 -20.86 10.07
C GLN A 80 32.02 -20.48 8.59
N ARG A 81 32.46 -19.26 8.26
CA ARG A 81 32.56 -18.79 6.86
C ARG A 81 33.43 -19.67 5.98
N GLN A 82 34.53 -20.21 6.52
CA GLN A 82 35.42 -21.13 5.79
C GLN A 82 34.70 -22.43 5.37
N ARG A 83 33.58 -22.79 6.03
CA ARG A 83 32.77 -23.96 5.70
C ARG A 83 31.72 -23.70 4.62
N ARG A 84 31.59 -22.46 4.12
CA ARG A 84 30.68 -22.09 3.02
C ARG A 84 31.25 -22.50 1.67
N SER A 85 31.66 -23.77 1.53
CA SER A 85 32.11 -24.33 0.26
C SER A 85 30.94 -24.93 -0.52
N ALA A 86 31.05 -24.98 -1.85
CA ALA A 86 30.08 -25.70 -2.68
C ALA A 86 29.98 -27.18 -2.25
N THR A 87 31.09 -27.77 -1.82
CA THR A 87 31.15 -29.15 -1.31
C THR A 87 30.26 -29.36 -0.09
N PHE A 88 30.23 -28.42 0.86
CA PHE A 88 29.35 -28.51 2.03
C PHE A 88 27.87 -28.44 1.63
N ARG A 89 27.53 -27.59 0.66
CA ARG A 89 26.14 -27.49 0.15
C ARG A 89 25.71 -28.75 -0.61
N LEU A 90 26.65 -29.34 -1.36
CA LEU A 90 26.39 -30.57 -2.10
C LEU A 90 26.25 -31.77 -1.15
N SER A 91 27.04 -31.83 -0.07
CA SER A 91 26.89 -32.87 0.95
C SER A 91 25.62 -32.71 1.77
N GLU A 92 25.20 -31.48 2.07
CA GLU A 92 23.91 -31.16 2.70
C GLU A 92 22.74 -31.68 1.86
N LEU A 93 22.71 -31.34 0.57
CA LEU A 93 21.69 -31.85 -0.36
C LEU A 93 21.73 -33.38 -0.48
N GLY A 94 22.93 -33.96 -0.57
CA GLY A 94 23.11 -35.42 -0.61
C GLY A 94 22.52 -36.10 0.62
N LEU A 95 22.72 -35.54 1.82
CA LEU A 95 22.14 -36.05 3.07
C LEU A 95 20.61 -35.95 3.07
N ILE A 96 20.06 -34.81 2.64
CA ILE A 96 18.59 -34.63 2.57
C ILE A 96 17.97 -35.63 1.59
N LEU A 97 18.57 -35.81 0.41
CA LEU A 97 18.11 -36.78 -0.59
C LEU A 97 18.21 -38.22 -0.08
N PHE A 98 19.29 -38.56 0.64
CA PHE A 98 19.46 -39.87 1.25
C PHE A 98 18.36 -40.17 2.29
N VAL A 99 18.10 -39.20 3.19
CA VAL A 99 17.00 -39.32 4.17
C VAL A 99 15.64 -39.44 3.48
N ALA A 100 15.42 -38.66 2.42
CA ALA A 100 14.19 -38.73 1.63
C ALA A 100 14.03 -40.09 0.92
N ARG A 101 15.13 -40.72 0.48
CA ARG A 101 15.10 -42.07 -0.11
C ARG A 101 14.67 -43.11 0.91
N ILE A 102 15.27 -43.10 2.10
CA ILE A 102 14.92 -44.01 3.20
C ILE A 102 13.46 -43.79 3.59
N ALA A 103 13.01 -42.53 3.70
CA ALA A 103 11.63 -42.21 4.02
C ALA A 103 10.64 -42.84 3.01
N LEU A 104 10.94 -42.81 1.71
CA LEU A 104 10.10 -43.43 0.67
C LEU A 104 10.05 -44.96 0.78
N TRP A 105 11.17 -45.62 1.07
CA TRP A 105 11.19 -47.06 1.31
C TRP A 105 10.39 -47.45 2.54
N ALA A 106 10.51 -46.70 3.63
CA ALA A 106 9.85 -47.01 4.90
C ALA A 106 8.31 -46.92 4.83
N THR A 107 7.74 -46.27 3.82
CA THR A 107 6.34 -45.82 3.86
C THR A 107 5.54 -46.06 2.58
N VAL A 108 6.16 -45.94 1.40
CA VAL A 108 5.45 -45.94 0.10
C VAL A 108 5.87 -47.13 -0.77
N GLU A 109 7.17 -47.39 -0.86
CA GLU A 109 7.72 -48.40 -1.79
C GLU A 109 8.04 -49.74 -1.11
N GLY A 110 8.19 -49.74 0.22
CA GLY A 110 8.69 -50.89 0.96
C GLY A 110 10.22 -51.00 0.89
N TRP A 111 10.79 -51.79 1.80
CA TRP A 111 12.23 -52.06 1.79
C TRP A 111 12.59 -52.99 0.61
N PRO A 112 13.62 -52.65 -0.19
CA PRO A 112 14.03 -53.50 -1.30
C PRO A 112 14.64 -54.81 -0.81
N ALA A 113 14.47 -55.88 -1.57
CA ALA A 113 15.19 -57.13 -1.31
C ALA A 113 16.72 -56.91 -1.48
N PRO A 114 17.58 -57.51 -0.63
CA PRO A 114 19.03 -57.34 -0.73
C PRO A 114 19.60 -57.72 -2.11
N ALA A 115 19.03 -58.74 -2.74
CA ALA A 115 19.41 -59.16 -4.09
C ALA A 115 19.12 -58.09 -5.15
N ALA A 116 17.98 -57.38 -5.05
CA ALA A 116 17.61 -56.32 -5.98
C ALA A 116 18.54 -55.10 -5.87
N MET A 117 19.06 -54.80 -4.68
CA MET A 117 20.02 -53.71 -4.47
C MET A 117 21.33 -53.94 -5.23
N VAL A 118 21.77 -55.20 -5.35
CA VAL A 118 23.01 -55.57 -6.05
C VAL A 118 22.77 -55.71 -7.56
N LEU A 119 21.67 -56.35 -7.96
CA LEU A 119 21.40 -56.68 -9.36
C LEU A 119 20.83 -55.51 -10.16
N GLN A 120 20.07 -54.61 -9.53
CA GLN A 120 19.41 -53.48 -10.19
C GLN A 120 19.50 -52.19 -9.36
N PRO A 121 20.72 -51.71 -9.06
CA PRO A 121 20.91 -50.56 -8.18
C PRO A 121 20.16 -49.32 -8.68
N PHE A 122 20.22 -49.01 -9.98
CA PHE A 122 19.52 -47.84 -10.51
C PHE A 122 17.99 -47.95 -10.42
N GLY A 123 17.41 -49.13 -10.66
CA GLY A 123 15.97 -49.33 -10.51
C GLY A 123 15.49 -49.22 -9.06
N VAL A 124 16.33 -49.67 -8.11
CA VAL A 124 16.05 -49.60 -6.68
C VAL A 124 16.29 -48.20 -6.11
N PHE A 125 17.26 -47.44 -6.60
CA PHE A 125 17.57 -46.10 -6.06
C PHE A 125 16.87 -44.96 -6.80
N LEU A 126 16.76 -45.01 -8.13
CA LEU A 126 16.20 -43.94 -8.98
C LEU A 126 14.79 -44.27 -9.47
N THR A 127 13.84 -44.40 -8.55
CA THR A 127 12.43 -44.52 -8.92
C THR A 127 11.87 -43.18 -9.39
N LEU A 128 10.85 -43.19 -10.26
CA LEU A 128 10.17 -41.96 -10.70
C LEU A 128 9.63 -41.15 -9.51
N LYS A 129 9.10 -41.83 -8.49
CA LYS A 129 8.64 -41.21 -7.23
C LYS A 129 9.79 -40.51 -6.49
N PHE A 130 10.98 -41.12 -6.44
CA PHE A 130 12.16 -40.52 -5.86
C PHE A 130 12.67 -39.32 -6.66
N ILE A 131 12.69 -39.41 -8.00
CA ILE A 131 13.11 -38.30 -8.88
C ILE A 131 12.20 -37.08 -8.70
N ILE A 132 10.87 -37.27 -8.70
CA ILE A 132 9.91 -36.20 -8.45
C ILE A 132 10.11 -35.61 -7.04
N ASN A 133 10.31 -36.44 -6.02
CA ASN A 133 10.57 -35.97 -4.66
C ASN A 133 11.89 -35.18 -4.57
N GLY A 134 12.95 -35.66 -5.22
CA GLY A 134 14.23 -34.98 -5.30
C GLY A 134 14.12 -33.61 -5.97
N LEU A 135 13.32 -33.49 -7.03
CA LEU A 135 13.07 -32.19 -7.68
C LEU A 135 12.38 -31.20 -6.74
N PHE A 136 11.36 -31.64 -6.00
CA PHE A 136 10.69 -30.79 -5.00
C PHE A 136 11.64 -30.36 -3.88
N ILE A 137 12.47 -31.28 -3.38
CA ILE A 137 13.50 -30.99 -2.38
C ILE A 137 14.47 -29.93 -2.90
N LEU A 138 14.96 -30.07 -4.14
CA LEU A 138 15.88 -29.11 -4.75
C LEU A 138 15.26 -27.72 -4.91
N ILE A 139 14.01 -27.65 -5.38
CA ILE A 139 13.28 -26.38 -5.51
C ILE A 139 13.07 -25.74 -4.13
N ALA A 140 12.61 -26.52 -3.15
CA ALA A 140 12.32 -26.04 -1.80
C ALA A 140 13.58 -25.52 -1.09
N TRP A 141 14.63 -26.34 -1.10
CA TRP A 141 15.93 -25.99 -0.54
C TRP A 141 16.54 -24.78 -1.24
N GLY A 142 16.54 -24.78 -2.57
CA GLY A 142 17.10 -23.68 -3.38
C GLY A 142 16.40 -22.36 -3.11
N MET A 143 15.06 -22.35 -3.11
CA MET A 143 14.27 -21.16 -2.78
C MET A 143 14.54 -20.66 -1.37
N ALA A 144 14.59 -21.55 -0.38
CA ALA A 144 14.87 -21.17 1.00
C ALA A 144 16.28 -20.57 1.16
N VAL A 145 17.30 -21.17 0.53
CA VAL A 145 18.67 -20.66 0.54
C VAL A 145 18.76 -19.29 -0.15
N LEU A 146 18.10 -19.12 -1.31
CA LEU A 146 18.10 -17.86 -2.05
C LEU A 146 17.47 -16.72 -1.25
N VAL A 147 16.26 -16.94 -0.72
CA VAL A 147 15.56 -15.93 0.10
C VAL A 147 16.35 -15.63 1.37
N THR A 148 16.89 -16.65 2.03
CA THR A 148 17.69 -16.45 3.25
C THR A 148 18.97 -15.66 2.95
N ASN A 149 19.64 -15.92 1.83
CA ASN A 149 20.81 -15.14 1.41
C ASN A 149 20.46 -13.67 1.16
N ASP A 150 19.34 -13.37 0.50
CA ASP A 150 18.90 -11.99 0.27
C ASP A 150 18.70 -11.26 1.61
N PHE A 151 18.03 -11.91 2.58
CA PHE A 151 17.81 -11.37 3.91
C PHE A 151 19.10 -11.12 4.68
N LEU A 152 20.07 -12.04 4.61
CA LEU A 152 21.35 -11.90 5.29
C LEU A 152 22.20 -10.80 4.63
N ALA A 153 22.11 -10.63 3.32
CA ALA A 153 22.83 -9.59 2.58
C ALA A 153 22.32 -8.16 2.89
N MET A 154 21.08 -8.00 3.37
CA MET A 154 20.50 -6.70 3.75
C MET A 154 21.03 -6.17 5.09
N GLY A 155 21.54 -7.05 5.95
CA GLY A 155 22.16 -6.66 7.22
C GLY A 155 23.45 -5.86 7.02
N LEU A 156 24.09 -5.43 8.11
CA LEU A 156 25.42 -4.87 8.04
C LEU A 156 26.40 -5.99 7.64
N GLN A 157 27.15 -5.80 6.55
CA GLN A 157 28.12 -6.78 6.10
C GLN A 157 29.44 -6.60 6.85
N ALA A 158 30.22 -7.68 7.00
CA ALA A 158 31.50 -7.60 7.70
C ALA A 158 32.49 -6.65 7.01
N ASP A 159 32.43 -6.57 5.68
CA ASP A 159 33.31 -5.71 4.89
C ASP A 159 32.95 -4.22 5.13
N GLU A 160 31.66 -3.92 5.29
CA GLU A 160 31.19 -2.58 5.68
C GLU A 160 31.54 -2.24 7.14
N LEU A 161 31.57 -3.22 8.04
CA LEU A 161 32.08 -3.04 9.41
C LEU A 161 33.58 -2.75 9.42
N ALA A 162 34.36 -3.47 8.60
CA ALA A 162 35.79 -3.24 8.47
C ALA A 162 36.08 -1.84 7.89
N ASP A 163 35.29 -1.39 6.92
CA ASP A 163 35.35 -0.02 6.39
C ASP A 163 34.98 1.04 7.46
N LEU A 164 33.98 0.77 8.31
CA LEU A 164 33.63 1.67 9.42
C LEU A 164 34.74 1.77 10.46
N GLU A 165 35.45 0.67 10.72
CA GLU A 165 36.60 0.64 11.63
C GLU A 165 37.83 1.32 10.99
N ALA A 166 38.04 1.14 9.68
CA ALA A 166 39.11 1.77 8.91
C ALA A 166 38.89 3.28 8.70
N ALA A 167 37.64 3.75 8.62
CA ALA A 167 37.27 5.17 8.49
C ALA A 167 37.66 6.04 9.70
N SER A 168 38.20 5.44 10.77
CA SER A 168 38.90 6.15 11.84
C SER A 168 40.29 6.68 11.43
N ARG A 169 40.81 6.26 10.26
CA ARG A 169 42.08 6.74 9.69
C ARG A 169 41.84 7.88 8.68
N PRO A 170 42.72 8.88 8.61
CA PRO A 170 42.59 9.98 7.65
C PRO A 170 42.62 9.45 6.21
N ILE A 171 41.59 9.82 5.46
CA ILE A 171 41.22 9.28 4.15
C ILE A 171 42.21 9.76 3.07
N SER A 172 42.86 8.82 2.36
CA SER A 172 43.50 9.11 1.07
C SER A 172 42.43 9.11 -0.03
N GLY A 173 42.47 10.10 -0.90
CA GLY A 173 41.35 10.62 -1.70
C GLY A 173 40.69 9.74 -2.77
N ASP A 174 40.86 8.42 -2.75
CA ASP A 174 40.28 7.52 -3.76
C ASP A 174 39.52 6.32 -3.18
N ASP A 175 39.31 6.27 -1.86
CA ASP A 175 38.71 5.11 -1.19
C ASP A 175 37.19 5.06 -1.41
N HIS A 176 36.77 4.30 -2.42
CA HIS A 176 35.37 4.04 -2.72
C HIS A 176 34.80 3.11 -1.65
N ARG A 177 34.13 3.67 -0.64
CA ARG A 177 33.43 2.89 0.40
C ARG A 177 32.53 1.85 -0.27
N ILE A 178 32.71 0.58 0.08
CA ILE A 178 31.93 -0.52 -0.51
C ILE A 178 30.54 -0.50 0.11
N GLN A 179 29.66 0.38 -0.39
CA GLN A 179 28.28 0.45 0.07
C GLN A 179 27.43 -0.54 -0.73
N SER A 180 26.88 -1.54 -0.06
CA SER A 180 25.96 -2.49 -0.69
C SER A 180 24.68 -1.77 -1.12
N ASP A 181 24.27 -1.88 -2.40
CA ASP A 181 22.97 -1.40 -2.87
C ASP A 181 21.82 -2.25 -2.30
N ARG A 182 21.37 -1.84 -1.11
CA ARG A 182 20.25 -2.45 -0.40
C ARG A 182 18.92 -2.23 -1.13
N GLY A 183 18.79 -1.16 -1.94
CA GLY A 183 17.59 -0.94 -2.75
C GLY A 183 17.41 -2.06 -3.77
N ALA A 184 18.50 -2.44 -4.44
CA ALA A 184 18.49 -3.59 -5.35
C ALA A 184 18.18 -4.93 -4.66
N LEU A 185 18.59 -5.12 -3.40
CA LEU A 185 18.23 -6.33 -2.64
C LEU A 185 16.74 -6.37 -2.29
N VAL A 186 16.17 -5.24 -1.83
CA VAL A 186 14.73 -5.12 -1.56
C VAL A 186 13.92 -5.38 -2.83
N ARG A 187 14.34 -4.81 -3.96
CA ARG A 187 13.68 -5.01 -5.26
C ARG A 187 13.74 -6.47 -5.69
N ARG A 188 14.91 -7.11 -5.62
CA ARG A 188 15.08 -8.54 -5.95
C ARG A 188 14.19 -9.44 -5.09
N PHE A 189 14.10 -9.19 -3.79
CA PHE A 189 13.20 -9.95 -2.93
C PHE A 189 11.72 -9.73 -3.30
N SER A 190 11.33 -8.48 -3.55
CA SER A 190 9.97 -8.12 -3.96
C SER A 190 9.57 -8.78 -5.28
N GLU A 191 10.46 -8.77 -6.27
CA GLU A 191 10.28 -9.44 -7.57
C GLU A 191 10.12 -10.95 -7.38
N ARG A 192 10.98 -11.60 -6.58
CA ARG A 192 10.89 -13.05 -6.29
C ARG A 192 9.59 -13.42 -5.58
N TRP A 193 9.17 -12.61 -4.61
CA TRP A 193 7.90 -12.80 -3.91
C TRP A 193 6.70 -12.62 -4.86
N ALA A 194 6.71 -11.60 -5.71
CA ALA A 194 5.65 -11.39 -6.69
C ALA A 194 5.58 -12.56 -7.70
N ILE A 195 6.72 -13.03 -8.20
CA ILE A 195 6.81 -14.19 -9.11
C ILE A 195 6.31 -15.46 -8.40
N GLY A 196 6.70 -15.70 -7.15
CA GLY A 196 6.23 -16.84 -6.38
C GLY A 196 4.73 -16.79 -6.11
N GLY A 197 4.18 -15.61 -5.84
CA GLY A 197 2.73 -15.39 -5.70
C GLY A 197 1.98 -15.60 -7.02
N MET A 198 2.51 -15.11 -8.14
CA MET A 198 1.95 -15.36 -9.47
C MET A 198 1.96 -16.85 -9.81
N LEU A 199 3.07 -17.55 -9.57
CA LEU A 199 3.17 -19.00 -9.73
C LEU A 199 2.14 -19.73 -8.88
N LEU A 200 1.97 -19.32 -7.62
CA LEU A 200 0.98 -19.90 -6.71
C LEU A 200 -0.44 -19.71 -7.26
N ILE A 201 -0.80 -18.52 -7.73
CA ILE A 201 -2.10 -18.24 -8.35
C ILE A 201 -2.31 -19.11 -9.60
N VAL A 202 -1.29 -19.22 -10.48
CA VAL A 202 -1.36 -20.04 -11.69
C VAL A 202 -1.52 -21.51 -11.34
N LEU A 203 -0.76 -22.04 -10.38
CA LEU A 203 -0.89 -23.43 -9.93
C LEU A 203 -2.27 -23.70 -9.30
N THR A 204 -2.78 -22.73 -8.54
CA THR A 204 -4.11 -22.79 -7.92
C THR A 204 -5.22 -22.72 -8.96
N ALA A 205 -5.05 -21.94 -10.04
CA ALA A 205 -6.00 -21.89 -11.15
C ALA A 205 -5.91 -23.15 -12.01
N ALA A 206 -4.71 -23.68 -12.26
CA ALA A 206 -4.49 -24.89 -13.02
C ALA A 206 -5.07 -26.13 -12.31
N SER A 207 -5.04 -26.16 -10.97
CA SER A 207 -5.70 -27.23 -10.20
C SER A 207 -7.24 -27.11 -10.18
N GLN A 208 -7.83 -26.00 -10.64
CA GLN A 208 -9.29 -25.82 -10.74
C GLN A 208 -9.89 -26.34 -12.05
N VAL A 209 -9.08 -26.62 -13.08
CA VAL A 209 -9.58 -27.09 -14.37
C VAL A 209 -9.97 -28.57 -14.27
N GLY A 210 -11.12 -28.83 -13.66
CA GLY A 210 -11.86 -30.09 -13.74
C GLY A 210 -12.95 -29.98 -14.81
N MET A 211 -13.01 -30.93 -15.75
CA MET A 211 -13.86 -30.95 -16.95
C MET A 211 -15.38 -31.08 -16.73
N GLY A 212 -15.93 -30.73 -15.56
CA GLY A 212 -17.35 -30.95 -15.29
C GLY A 212 -17.94 -30.09 -14.19
N SER A 213 -18.30 -28.84 -14.49
CA SER A 213 -19.54 -28.21 -14.01
C SER A 213 -19.64 -26.78 -14.52
N ASN A 214 -20.70 -26.52 -15.28
CA ASN A 214 -20.99 -25.20 -15.84
C ASN A 214 -21.52 -24.26 -14.75
N GLY A 215 -20.66 -23.42 -14.17
CA GLY A 215 -21.09 -22.30 -13.33
C GLY A 215 -19.96 -21.64 -12.54
N PHE A 216 -19.92 -20.31 -12.50
CA PHE A 216 -18.95 -19.54 -11.71
C PHE A 216 -19.10 -19.77 -10.20
N PHE A 217 -20.31 -20.12 -9.72
CA PHE A 217 -20.56 -20.53 -8.33
C PHE A 217 -20.34 -22.04 -8.09
N ALA A 218 -20.13 -22.82 -9.15
CA ALA A 218 -19.61 -24.17 -8.99
C ALA A 218 -18.13 -24.15 -8.57
N LEU A 219 -17.39 -23.03 -8.67
CA LEU A 219 -16.05 -22.89 -8.07
C LEU A 219 -16.05 -22.99 -6.54
N VAL A 220 -17.16 -22.63 -5.86
CA VAL A 220 -17.26 -22.73 -4.39
C VAL A 220 -17.67 -24.15 -3.96
N ARG A 221 -18.17 -24.98 -4.89
CA ARG A 221 -18.50 -26.39 -4.67
C ARG A 221 -17.59 -27.38 -5.40
N GLN A 222 -16.70 -26.91 -6.28
CA GLN A 222 -15.57 -27.67 -6.75
C GLN A 222 -14.69 -27.93 -5.54
N ASP A 223 -14.21 -29.16 -5.45
CA ASP A 223 -13.43 -29.71 -4.36
C ASP A 223 -12.05 -29.04 -4.29
N ILE A 224 -12.02 -27.72 -4.13
CA ILE A 224 -10.81 -26.97 -3.86
C ILE A 224 -10.36 -27.49 -2.51
N ALA A 225 -9.25 -28.23 -2.50
CA ALA A 225 -8.58 -28.57 -1.26
C ALA A 225 -8.35 -27.27 -0.52
N GLY A 226 -9.13 -27.00 0.55
CA GLY A 226 -9.12 -25.72 1.26
C GLY A 226 -7.72 -25.31 1.74
N GLY A 227 -6.82 -26.29 1.83
CA GLY A 227 -5.39 -26.08 2.04
C GLY A 227 -4.70 -25.20 0.99
N VAL A 228 -5.09 -25.18 -0.29
CA VAL A 228 -4.45 -24.35 -1.32
C VAL A 228 -4.84 -22.88 -1.20
N ILE A 229 -6.13 -22.59 -0.97
CA ILE A 229 -6.59 -21.22 -0.70
C ILE A 229 -5.96 -20.71 0.60
N GLY A 230 -5.95 -21.54 1.65
CA GLY A 230 -5.28 -21.23 2.91
C GLY A 230 -3.78 -20.94 2.70
N ALA A 231 -3.08 -21.78 1.93
CA ALA A 231 -1.69 -21.57 1.59
C ALA A 231 -1.46 -20.28 0.79
N ALA A 232 -2.34 -19.92 -0.14
CA ALA A 232 -2.27 -18.67 -0.88
C ALA A 232 -2.35 -17.44 0.05
N ILE A 233 -3.35 -17.43 0.93
CA ILE A 233 -3.54 -16.34 1.91
C ILE A 233 -2.32 -16.24 2.82
N VAL A 234 -1.90 -17.36 3.39
CA VAL A 234 -0.74 -17.43 4.28
C VAL A 234 0.53 -16.98 3.55
N TYR A 235 0.72 -17.34 2.28
CA TYR A 235 1.84 -16.89 1.46
C TYR A 235 1.89 -15.36 1.32
N PHE A 236 0.78 -14.72 0.97
CA PHE A 236 0.73 -13.26 0.81
C PHE A 236 0.94 -12.54 2.15
N VAL A 237 0.33 -13.02 3.23
CA VAL A 237 0.50 -12.43 4.58
C VAL A 237 1.95 -12.56 5.05
N LEU A 238 2.54 -13.76 4.98
CA LEU A 238 3.94 -13.99 5.36
C LEU A 238 4.89 -13.16 4.47
N GLY A 239 4.60 -13.06 3.18
CA GLY A 239 5.41 -12.28 2.24
C GLY A 239 5.38 -10.78 2.52
N LEU A 240 4.21 -10.20 2.82
CA LEU A 240 4.09 -8.79 3.22
C LEU A 240 4.79 -8.52 4.57
N LEU A 241 4.66 -9.45 5.51
CA LEU A 241 5.37 -9.39 6.79
C LEU A 241 6.89 -9.43 6.59
N LEU A 242 7.38 -10.34 5.73
CA LEU A 242 8.78 -10.41 5.34
C LEU A 242 9.24 -9.14 4.62
N LEU A 243 8.45 -8.58 3.69
CA LEU A 243 8.75 -7.30 3.02
C LEU A 243 8.94 -6.17 4.03
N THR A 244 8.11 -6.14 5.07
CA THR A 244 8.20 -5.12 6.13
C THR A 244 9.50 -5.27 6.91
N PHE A 245 9.92 -6.51 7.18
CA PHE A 245 11.21 -6.80 7.82
C PHE A 245 12.41 -6.46 6.94
N VAL A 246 12.31 -6.70 5.63
CA VAL A 246 13.33 -6.33 4.63
C VAL A 246 13.55 -4.82 4.62
N HIS A 247 12.47 -4.03 4.58
CA HIS A 247 12.56 -2.57 4.58
C HIS A 247 13.15 -2.05 5.89
N LEU A 248 12.72 -2.60 7.03
CA LEU A 248 13.27 -2.23 8.33
C LEU A 248 14.77 -2.53 8.41
N ALA A 249 15.20 -3.72 7.96
CA ALA A 249 16.61 -4.10 7.94
C ALA A 249 17.44 -3.15 7.07
N ALA A 250 16.93 -2.81 5.89
CA ALA A 250 17.60 -1.87 4.98
C ALA A 250 17.69 -0.45 5.57
N MET A 251 16.63 0.05 6.21
CA MET A 251 16.64 1.36 6.88
C MET A 251 17.60 1.39 8.08
N ARG A 252 17.56 0.34 8.90
CA ARG A 252 18.44 0.22 10.07
C ARG A 252 19.91 0.25 9.68
N ALA A 253 20.28 -0.50 8.65
CA ALA A 253 21.65 -0.49 8.15
C ALA A 253 22.07 0.90 7.63
N ARG A 254 21.17 1.63 6.97
CA ARG A 254 21.42 3.03 6.55
C ARG A 254 21.60 3.97 7.75
N TRP A 255 20.78 3.85 8.79
CA TRP A 255 20.92 4.66 10.00
C TRP A 255 22.23 4.38 10.73
N GLN A 256 22.64 3.11 10.82
CA GLN A 256 23.92 2.70 11.39
C GLN A 256 25.10 3.27 10.58
N LEU A 257 25.08 3.16 9.25
CA LEU A 257 26.11 3.73 8.38
C LEU A 257 26.17 5.27 8.48
N ALA A 258 25.02 5.92 8.65
CA ALA A 258 24.91 7.38 8.82
C ALA A 258 25.19 7.85 10.25
N LYS A 259 25.50 6.94 11.19
CA LYS A 259 25.70 7.23 12.63
C LYS A 259 24.54 8.01 13.26
N LEU A 260 23.31 7.80 12.77
CA LEU A 260 22.12 8.46 13.32
C LEU A 260 21.68 7.73 14.60
N PRO A 261 21.40 8.45 15.70
CA PRO A 261 20.88 7.83 16.92
C PRO A 261 19.52 7.20 16.61
N SER A 262 19.43 5.88 16.75
CA SER A 262 18.18 5.15 16.55
C SER A 262 17.53 4.85 17.90
N GLU A 263 16.29 5.29 18.06
CA GLU A 263 15.42 4.96 19.20
C GLU A 263 15.12 3.44 19.18
N SER A 264 15.70 2.70 20.15
CA SER A 264 15.61 1.23 20.21
C SER A 264 14.17 0.71 20.38
N THR A 265 13.28 1.54 20.91
CA THR A 265 11.85 1.25 21.12
C THR A 265 11.10 1.06 19.81
N ILE A 266 11.42 1.85 18.78
CA ILE A 266 10.73 1.79 17.47
C ILE A 266 11.05 0.46 16.79
N VAL A 267 12.32 0.05 16.81
CA VAL A 267 12.78 -1.20 16.17
C VAL A 267 12.16 -2.43 16.82
N ARG A 268 12.04 -2.44 18.16
CA ARG A 268 11.46 -3.59 18.90
C ARG A 268 9.97 -3.77 18.64
N ASN A 269 9.21 -2.67 18.53
CA ASN A 269 7.75 -2.72 18.39
C ASN A 269 7.28 -2.75 16.93
N TRP A 270 8.18 -2.49 15.97
CA TRP A 270 7.87 -2.48 14.53
C TRP A 270 7.12 -3.73 14.02
N PRO A 271 7.48 -4.98 14.41
CA PRO A 271 6.74 -6.17 13.99
C PRO A 271 5.28 -6.14 14.43
N PHE A 272 5.00 -5.65 15.63
CA PHE A 272 3.64 -5.54 16.15
C PHE A 272 2.84 -4.47 15.41
N TYR A 273 3.45 -3.32 15.08
CA TYR A 273 2.79 -2.30 14.28
C TYR A 273 2.50 -2.78 12.85
N ALA A 274 3.45 -3.45 12.21
CA ALA A 274 3.30 -4.03 10.88
C ALA A 274 2.22 -5.11 10.86
N PHE A 275 2.23 -6.03 11.83
CA PHE A 275 1.23 -7.06 11.96
C PHE A 275 -0.15 -6.48 12.26
N GLY A 276 -0.24 -5.50 13.16
CA GLY A 276 -1.48 -4.77 13.46
C GLY A 276 -2.05 -4.09 12.22
N LEU A 277 -1.22 -3.43 11.42
CA LEU A 277 -1.63 -2.82 10.16
C LEU A 277 -2.12 -3.87 9.16
N LEU A 278 -1.39 -4.99 9.00
CA LEU A 278 -1.82 -6.08 8.13
C LEU A 278 -3.15 -6.69 8.58
N LEU A 279 -3.35 -6.85 9.88
CA LEU A 279 -4.60 -7.38 10.45
C LEU A 279 -5.75 -6.41 10.22
N VAL A 280 -5.52 -5.10 10.35
CA VAL A 280 -6.49 -4.05 10.02
C VAL A 280 -6.85 -4.09 8.54
N VAL A 281 -5.86 -4.19 7.64
CA VAL A 281 -6.10 -4.28 6.19
C VAL A 281 -6.83 -5.57 5.84
N ALA A 282 -6.47 -6.70 6.46
CA ALA A 282 -7.14 -7.97 6.26
C ALA A 282 -8.58 -7.95 6.80
N ALA A 283 -8.81 -7.35 7.96
CA ALA A 283 -10.15 -7.14 8.50
C ALA A 283 -10.97 -6.24 7.57
N ALA A 284 -10.41 -5.12 7.10
CA ALA A 284 -11.06 -4.24 6.14
C ALA A 284 -11.39 -4.95 4.83
N ALA A 285 -10.50 -5.82 4.32
CA ALA A 285 -10.74 -6.64 3.14
C ALA A 285 -11.82 -7.70 3.37
N PHE A 286 -11.87 -8.32 4.56
CA PHE A 286 -12.90 -9.29 4.92
C PHE A 286 -14.28 -8.66 5.13
N LEU A 287 -14.30 -7.45 5.69
CA LEU A 287 -15.49 -6.61 5.85
C LEU A 287 -15.92 -5.93 4.55
N MET A 288 -15.08 -5.98 3.50
CA MET A 288 -15.43 -5.45 2.20
C MET A 288 -16.54 -6.33 1.61
N PRO A 289 -17.74 -5.78 1.32
CA PRO A 289 -18.78 -6.55 0.67
C PRO A 289 -18.32 -6.85 -0.77
N LEU A 290 -17.93 -8.10 -1.02
CA LEU A 290 -17.68 -8.65 -2.36
C LEU A 290 -18.94 -8.59 -3.26
N GLY A 291 -20.08 -8.10 -2.76
CA GLY A 291 -21.31 -7.91 -3.52
C GLY A 291 -21.21 -6.88 -4.65
N GLY A 292 -20.29 -5.91 -4.58
CA GLY A 292 -20.10 -4.91 -5.64
C GLY A 292 -19.29 -5.39 -6.85
N THR A 293 -18.46 -6.43 -6.70
CA THR A 293 -17.61 -6.97 -7.78
C THR A 293 -18.36 -7.92 -8.72
N PHE A 294 -19.67 -8.13 -8.55
CA PHE A 294 -20.47 -8.98 -9.42
C PHE A 294 -20.33 -8.62 -10.91
N ARG A 295 -20.31 -7.31 -11.25
CA ARG A 295 -20.10 -6.87 -12.64
C ARG A 295 -18.68 -7.11 -13.14
N LEU A 296 -17.67 -6.93 -12.29
CA LEU A 296 -16.28 -7.20 -12.66
C LEU A 296 -16.05 -8.71 -12.83
N ALA A 297 -16.65 -9.53 -11.96
CA ALA A 297 -16.64 -10.99 -12.07
C ALA A 297 -17.38 -11.47 -13.33
N GLN A 298 -18.50 -10.83 -13.69
CA GLN A 298 -19.18 -11.09 -14.97
C GLN A 298 -18.31 -10.69 -16.16
N LEU A 299 -17.62 -9.54 -16.12
CA LEU A 299 -16.72 -9.11 -17.18
C LEU A 299 -15.52 -10.06 -17.34
N MET A 300 -14.95 -10.48 -16.21
CA MET A 300 -13.86 -11.47 -16.17
C MET A 300 -14.33 -12.83 -16.67
N GLY A 301 -15.52 -13.26 -16.27
CA GLY A 301 -16.14 -14.51 -16.74
C GLY A 301 -16.46 -14.47 -18.23
N LEU A 302 -16.92 -13.33 -18.74
CA LEU A 302 -17.12 -13.09 -20.17
C LEU A 302 -15.78 -13.17 -20.92
N ALA A 303 -14.74 -12.51 -20.41
CA ALA A 303 -13.41 -12.53 -21.00
C ALA A 303 -12.82 -13.96 -21.04
N ILE A 304 -12.92 -14.70 -19.92
CA ILE A 304 -12.46 -16.09 -19.86
C ILE A 304 -13.24 -16.96 -20.85
N ARG A 305 -14.58 -16.87 -20.91
CA ARG A 305 -15.39 -17.61 -21.89
C ARG A 305 -15.05 -17.24 -23.33
N ALA A 306 -14.80 -15.97 -23.61
CA ALA A 306 -14.42 -15.51 -24.95
C ALA A 306 -13.06 -16.10 -25.35
N ILE A 307 -12.08 -16.11 -24.44
CA ILE A 307 -10.77 -16.70 -24.67
C ILE A 307 -10.88 -18.22 -24.86
N SER A 308 -11.56 -18.92 -23.95
CA SER A 308 -11.78 -20.37 -24.07
C SER A 308 -12.53 -20.73 -25.36
N GLY A 309 -13.57 -19.96 -25.71
CA GLY A 309 -14.33 -20.12 -26.94
C GLY A 309 -13.45 -19.91 -28.18
N ALA A 310 -12.58 -18.91 -28.19
CA ALA A 310 -11.62 -18.69 -29.27
C ALA A 310 -10.64 -19.87 -29.41
N VAL A 311 -10.13 -20.40 -28.30
CA VAL A 311 -9.24 -21.58 -28.30
C VAL A 311 -9.97 -22.80 -28.85
N TYR A 312 -11.19 -23.09 -28.39
CA TYR A 312 -11.99 -24.20 -28.90
C TYR A 312 -12.36 -24.01 -30.37
N LEU A 313 -12.64 -22.78 -30.79
CA LEU A 313 -12.92 -22.48 -32.20
C LEU A 313 -11.69 -22.74 -33.06
N ILE A 314 -10.51 -22.26 -32.66
CA ILE A 314 -9.25 -22.52 -33.38
C ILE A 314 -8.98 -24.03 -33.44
N LEU A 315 -9.09 -24.72 -32.31
CA LEU A 315 -8.85 -26.17 -32.24
C LEU A 315 -9.87 -26.95 -33.08
N GLY A 316 -11.14 -26.54 -33.05
CA GLY A 316 -12.20 -27.11 -33.89
C GLY A 316 -11.99 -26.85 -35.37
N LEU A 317 -11.47 -25.67 -35.75
CA LEU A 317 -11.14 -25.33 -37.13
C LEU A 317 -9.94 -26.15 -37.62
N ILE A 318 -8.94 -26.37 -36.76
CA ILE A 318 -7.82 -27.28 -37.03
C ILE A 318 -8.32 -28.71 -37.19
N MET A 319 -9.14 -29.21 -36.27
CA MET A 319 -9.69 -30.57 -36.35
C MET A 319 -10.62 -30.74 -37.55
N GLY A 320 -11.41 -29.72 -37.91
CA GLY A 320 -12.24 -29.71 -39.11
C GLY A 320 -11.41 -29.68 -40.39
N LEU A 321 -10.33 -28.90 -40.43
CA LEU A 321 -9.38 -28.89 -41.56
C LEU A 321 -8.69 -30.25 -41.70
N LEU A 322 -8.30 -30.89 -40.58
CA LEU A 322 -7.78 -32.25 -40.57
C LEU A 322 -8.84 -33.26 -41.03
N ALA A 323 -10.08 -33.15 -40.57
CA ALA A 323 -11.18 -34.01 -41.04
C ALA A 323 -11.47 -33.82 -42.53
N LEU A 324 -11.29 -32.61 -43.07
CA LEU A 324 -11.43 -32.33 -44.52
C LEU A 324 -10.24 -32.85 -45.34
N LEU A 325 -9.05 -32.93 -44.73
CA LEU A 325 -7.81 -33.40 -45.36
C LEU A 325 -7.64 -34.92 -45.27
N PHE A 326 -8.24 -35.57 -44.26
CA PHE A 326 -8.12 -37.01 -43.97
C PHE A 326 -9.46 -37.78 -43.97
N GLY A 327 -10.59 -37.11 -44.14
CA GLY A 327 -11.92 -37.72 -44.17
C GLY A 327 -12.25 -38.27 -45.54
N SER A 328 -11.88 -39.53 -45.77
CA SER A 328 -12.46 -40.38 -46.80
C SER A 328 -13.84 -40.88 -46.34
N ASP A 329 -14.80 -40.89 -47.25
CA ASP A 329 -16.16 -41.37 -47.07
C ASP A 329 -16.18 -42.81 -46.50
N ASP A 330 -16.61 -42.94 -45.25
CA ASP A 330 -17.30 -44.14 -44.78
C ASP A 330 -18.65 -43.67 -44.25
N GLU A 331 -19.65 -43.77 -45.12
CA GLU A 331 -21.06 -43.63 -44.79
C GLU A 331 -21.45 -44.83 -43.88
N ILE A 332 -21.13 -44.71 -42.59
CA ILE A 332 -21.72 -45.57 -41.57
C ILE A 332 -23.17 -45.11 -41.42
N LEU A 333 -24.08 -45.89 -42.00
CA LEU A 333 -25.52 -45.77 -41.78
C LEU A 333 -25.78 -45.80 -40.26
N GLU A 334 -26.07 -44.64 -39.67
CA GLU A 334 -26.59 -44.52 -38.31
C GLU A 334 -27.97 -45.19 -38.26
N GLU A 335 -28.05 -46.28 -37.52
CA GLU A 335 -29.29 -46.91 -37.11
C GLU A 335 -30.04 -45.91 -36.18
N PRO A 336 -31.32 -45.58 -36.43
CA PRO A 336 -32.02 -44.56 -35.65
C PRO A 336 -32.13 -44.99 -34.19
N ALA A 337 -31.46 -44.24 -33.30
CA ALA A 337 -31.54 -44.44 -31.86
C ALA A 337 -32.99 -44.32 -31.39
N ARG A 338 -33.51 -45.38 -30.76
CA ARG A 338 -34.78 -45.34 -30.03
C ARG A 338 -34.70 -44.26 -28.94
N GLU A 339 -35.56 -43.26 -29.03
CA GLU A 339 -35.85 -42.33 -27.94
C GLU A 339 -36.32 -43.11 -26.70
N ARG A 340 -35.56 -43.02 -25.61
CA ARG A 340 -36.07 -43.35 -24.28
C ARG A 340 -36.90 -42.15 -23.79
N PRO A 341 -38.11 -42.36 -23.26
CA PRO A 341 -38.85 -41.28 -22.62
C PRO A 341 -38.11 -40.80 -21.38
N GLU A 342 -37.84 -39.50 -21.31
CA GLU A 342 -37.33 -38.81 -20.12
C GLU A 342 -38.41 -38.82 -19.03
N ILE A 343 -38.09 -39.44 -17.89
CA ILE A 343 -38.86 -39.28 -16.66
C ILE A 343 -38.43 -37.93 -16.07
N ALA A 344 -39.34 -36.96 -16.05
CA ALA A 344 -39.12 -35.68 -15.39
C ALA A 344 -38.85 -35.90 -13.88
N ALA A 345 -37.66 -35.51 -13.42
CA ALA A 345 -37.37 -35.44 -11.99
C ALA A 345 -38.14 -34.27 -11.35
N PRO A 346 -38.72 -34.44 -10.14
CA PRO A 346 -39.40 -33.35 -9.45
C PRO A 346 -38.40 -32.24 -9.09
N GLN A 347 -38.72 -31.01 -9.50
CA GLN A 347 -37.99 -29.82 -9.07
C GLN A 347 -38.28 -29.60 -7.58
N ILE A 348 -37.26 -29.79 -6.74
CA ILE A 348 -37.32 -29.35 -5.34
C ILE A 348 -37.18 -27.83 -5.34
N GLU A 349 -38.23 -27.12 -4.93
CA GLU A 349 -38.17 -25.70 -4.61
C GLU A 349 -37.08 -25.46 -3.57
N GLN A 350 -36.01 -24.78 -3.98
CA GLN A 350 -34.98 -24.32 -3.07
C GLN A 350 -35.55 -23.18 -2.22
N VAL A 351 -35.74 -23.43 -0.93
CA VAL A 351 -36.06 -22.40 0.05
C VAL A 351 -34.89 -21.40 0.10
N GLN A 352 -35.14 -20.16 -0.35
CA GLN A 352 -34.19 -19.06 -0.20
C GLN A 352 -34.03 -18.73 1.29
N PRO A 353 -32.81 -18.80 1.86
CA PRO A 353 -32.58 -18.30 3.21
C PRO A 353 -32.75 -16.78 3.21
N ALA A 354 -33.41 -16.25 4.24
CA ALA A 354 -33.74 -14.85 4.39
C ALA A 354 -32.51 -13.94 4.18
N GLU A 355 -32.53 -13.15 3.10
CA GLU A 355 -31.52 -12.14 2.82
C GLU A 355 -31.60 -11.04 3.89
N ALA A 356 -30.48 -10.80 4.58
CA ALA A 356 -30.34 -9.65 5.45
C ALA A 356 -30.49 -8.34 4.64
N PRO A 357 -31.06 -7.27 5.21
CA PRO A 357 -31.29 -6.03 4.48
C PRO A 357 -29.99 -5.45 3.88
N PRO A 358 -29.98 -5.06 2.59
CA PRO A 358 -28.77 -4.69 1.85
C PRO A 358 -28.02 -3.46 2.39
N TRP A 359 -28.63 -2.67 3.27
CA TRP A 359 -28.02 -1.50 3.89
C TRP A 359 -27.17 -1.85 5.14
N LEU A 360 -27.39 -3.02 5.77
CA LEU A 360 -26.76 -3.38 7.04
C LEU A 360 -25.22 -3.43 6.91
N GLY A 361 -24.72 -4.02 5.82
CA GLY A 361 -23.28 -4.11 5.54
C GLY A 361 -22.62 -2.74 5.31
N GLY A 362 -23.33 -1.79 4.69
CA GLY A 362 -22.82 -0.44 4.45
C GLY A 362 -22.68 0.39 5.73
N THR A 363 -23.66 0.31 6.64
CA THR A 363 -23.60 1.02 7.93
C THR A 363 -22.48 0.51 8.82
N VAL A 364 -22.30 -0.80 8.91
CA VAL A 364 -21.21 -1.40 9.70
C VAL A 364 -19.85 -1.02 9.12
N PHE A 365 -19.72 -1.02 7.79
CA PHE A 365 -18.52 -0.56 7.09
C PHE A 365 -18.14 0.89 7.43
N TRP A 366 -19.08 1.83 7.35
CA TRP A 366 -18.81 3.24 7.67
C TRP A 366 -18.47 3.48 9.14
N ILE A 367 -19.10 2.73 10.06
CA ILE A 367 -18.76 2.78 11.50
C ILE A 367 -17.32 2.31 11.72
N ILE A 368 -16.91 1.23 11.07
CA ILE A 368 -15.54 0.68 11.19
C ILE A 368 -14.52 1.62 10.56
N ILE A 369 -14.80 2.21 9.39
CA ILE A 369 -13.93 3.23 8.79
C ILE A 369 -13.81 4.46 9.68
N ALA A 370 -14.91 4.96 10.24
CA ALA A 370 -14.89 6.10 11.16
C ALA A 370 -14.06 5.79 12.42
N LEU A 371 -14.17 4.56 12.94
CA LEU A 371 -13.40 4.09 14.09
C LEU A 371 -11.91 3.94 13.77
N LEU A 372 -11.56 3.38 12.60
CA LEU A 372 -10.18 3.24 12.13
C LEU A 372 -9.53 4.58 11.83
N LEU A 373 -10.24 5.48 11.17
CA LEU A 373 -9.77 6.83 10.89
C LEU A 373 -9.59 7.61 12.19
N GLY A 374 -10.55 7.50 13.12
CA GLY A 374 -10.43 8.07 14.46
C GLY A 374 -9.23 7.53 15.24
N TYR A 375 -8.97 6.22 15.15
CA TYR A 375 -7.82 5.59 15.82
C TYR A 375 -6.48 5.96 15.16
N ALA A 376 -6.43 6.06 13.83
CA ALA A 376 -5.25 6.51 13.11
C ALA A 376 -4.94 7.99 13.41
N THR A 377 -5.97 8.84 13.44
CA THR A 377 -5.85 10.23 13.90
C THR A 377 -5.41 10.30 15.36
N TYR A 378 -5.91 9.38 16.22
CA TYR A 378 -5.51 9.30 17.61
C TYR A 378 -3.99 9.03 17.76
N ILE A 379 -3.47 8.01 17.07
CA ILE A 379 -2.03 7.69 17.08
C ILE A 379 -1.20 8.84 16.49
N TYR A 380 -1.65 9.43 15.38
CA TYR A 380 -0.98 10.54 14.73
C TYR A 380 -0.85 11.78 15.63
N LEU A 381 -1.91 12.11 16.37
CA LEU A 381 -1.93 13.26 17.28
C LEU A 381 -1.20 12.98 18.61
N GLN A 382 -1.26 11.74 19.11
CA GLN A 382 -0.50 11.30 20.28
C GLN A 382 1.02 11.41 20.03
N GLY A 383 1.47 11.10 18.81
CA GLY A 383 2.86 11.27 18.39
C GLY A 383 3.36 12.73 18.34
N ARG A 384 2.45 13.72 18.33
CA ARG A 384 2.78 15.16 18.34
C ARG A 384 2.55 15.85 19.70
N GLY A 385 2.21 15.12 20.76
CA GLY A 385 2.05 15.68 22.11
C GLY A 385 0.83 16.58 22.29
N VAL A 386 -0.19 16.47 21.43
CA VAL A 386 -1.39 17.30 21.51
C VAL A 386 -2.30 16.82 22.65
N ASN A 387 -2.70 17.75 23.53
CA ASN A 387 -3.46 17.45 24.74
C ASN A 387 -4.93 17.15 24.40
N PHE A 388 -5.35 15.88 24.46
CA PHE A 388 -6.69 15.41 24.04
C PHE A 388 -7.87 16.09 24.72
N GLN A 389 -7.66 16.64 25.92
CA GLN A 389 -8.70 17.36 26.65
C GLN A 389 -9.14 18.64 25.95
N LEU A 390 -8.22 19.32 25.24
CA LEU A 390 -8.54 20.53 24.47
C LEU A 390 -9.41 20.21 23.26
N ILE A 391 -9.15 19.07 22.60
CA ILE A 391 -9.92 18.61 21.44
C ILE A 391 -11.29 18.10 21.88
N LEU A 392 -11.40 17.37 22.99
CA LEU A 392 -12.70 16.94 23.53
C LEU A 392 -13.53 18.12 24.07
N ALA A 393 -12.89 19.14 24.63
CA ALA A 393 -13.54 20.38 25.03
C ALA A 393 -14.05 21.14 23.80
N TRP A 394 -13.20 21.30 22.78
CA TRP A 394 -13.57 21.90 21.49
C TRP A 394 -14.68 21.10 20.79
N LEU A 395 -14.65 19.77 20.82
CA LEU A 395 -15.68 18.92 20.23
C LEU A 395 -17.01 19.01 21.01
N ARG A 396 -16.96 19.14 22.34
CA ARG A 396 -18.18 19.40 23.14
C ARG A 396 -18.76 20.77 22.87
N GLU A 397 -17.93 21.80 22.71
CA GLU A 397 -18.40 23.13 22.30
C GLU A 397 -18.93 23.13 20.88
N PHE A 398 -18.28 22.40 19.96
CA PHE A 398 -18.73 22.20 18.60
C PHE A 398 -20.08 21.47 18.54
N LEU A 399 -20.25 20.40 19.33
CA LEU A 399 -21.52 19.66 19.42
C LEU A 399 -22.63 20.50 20.09
N ARG A 400 -22.29 21.37 21.05
CA ARG A 400 -23.25 22.35 21.60
C ARG A 400 -23.64 23.40 20.56
N GLY A 401 -22.69 23.88 19.77
CA GLY A 401 -22.94 24.78 18.63
C GLY A 401 -23.82 24.11 17.57
N TRP A 402 -23.61 22.83 17.30
CA TRP A 402 -24.46 22.04 16.40
C TRP A 402 -25.87 21.84 16.93
N LYS A 403 -26.03 21.66 18.25
CA LYS A 403 -27.35 21.61 18.88
C LYS A 403 -28.05 22.96 18.78
N GLN A 404 -27.33 24.06 18.99
CA GLN A 404 -27.85 25.42 18.80
C GLN A 404 -28.21 25.72 17.34
N ILE A 405 -27.46 25.19 16.37
CA ILE A 405 -27.80 25.27 14.94
C ILE A 405 -29.04 24.43 14.63
N GLY A 406 -29.19 23.25 15.24
CA GLY A 406 -30.40 22.42 15.13
C GLY A 406 -31.63 23.08 15.74
N ASP A 407 -31.46 23.72 16.89
CA ASP A 407 -32.50 24.51 17.57
C ASP A 407 -32.83 25.75 16.74
N ALA A 408 -31.84 26.48 16.22
CA ALA A 408 -32.03 27.61 15.31
C ALA A 408 -32.61 27.20 13.95
N PHE A 409 -32.35 25.99 13.47
CA PHE A 409 -32.94 25.44 12.26
C PHE A 409 -34.39 25.03 12.48
N ASN A 410 -34.71 24.46 13.65
CA ASN A 410 -36.09 24.18 14.06
C ASN A 410 -36.87 25.48 14.30
N GLU A 411 -36.22 26.49 14.87
CA GLU A 411 -36.79 27.82 15.09
C GLU A 411 -36.96 28.58 13.77
N TRP A 412 -35.99 28.47 12.85
CA TRP A 412 -36.10 28.97 11.47
C TRP A 412 -37.18 28.24 10.68
N ARG A 413 -37.33 26.93 10.87
CA ARG A 413 -38.41 26.12 10.27
C ARG A 413 -39.77 26.49 10.84
N ALA A 414 -39.85 26.79 12.14
CA ALA A 414 -41.04 27.30 12.80
C ALA A 414 -41.38 28.72 12.28
N ARG A 415 -40.39 29.59 12.10
CA ARG A 415 -40.55 30.93 11.53
C ARG A 415 -40.89 30.91 10.03
N ARG A 416 -40.47 29.88 9.28
CA ARG A 416 -40.82 29.69 7.85
C ARG A 416 -42.23 29.13 7.61
N LEU A 417 -42.89 28.62 8.65
CA LEU A 417 -44.27 28.12 8.56
C LEU A 417 -45.31 29.12 9.09
N SER A 418 -44.88 30.28 9.59
CA SER A 418 -45.73 31.48 9.68
C SER A 418 -45.55 32.29 8.40
N PRO A 419 -46.56 32.40 7.53
CA PRO A 419 -46.49 33.25 6.35
C PRO A 419 -47.00 34.62 6.74
N GLU A 420 -46.11 35.56 7.02
CA GLU A 420 -46.45 36.97 6.82
C GLU A 420 -45.21 37.78 6.50
N GLU A 421 -45.33 38.46 5.35
CA GLU A 421 -44.76 39.77 5.00
C GLU A 421 -43.24 39.91 4.98
N GLU A 422 -42.69 39.95 3.77
CA GLU A 422 -42.38 41.20 3.06
C GLU A 422 -41.11 41.84 3.61
N ASP A 423 -40.06 41.78 2.78
CA ASP A 423 -39.63 42.93 1.99
C ASP A 423 -38.12 42.99 1.87
N SER A 424 -37.67 43.31 0.65
CA SER A 424 -36.34 43.83 0.31
C SER A 424 -35.14 42.91 0.61
N GLY A 425 -34.13 42.74 -0.25
CA GLY A 425 -33.55 43.70 -1.16
C GLY A 425 -32.03 43.57 -1.01
N LYS A 426 -31.39 43.04 -2.05
CA LYS A 426 -29.99 43.25 -2.50
C LYS A 426 -28.82 43.20 -1.47
N THR A 427 -27.73 42.55 -1.90
CA THR A 427 -26.34 42.57 -1.37
C THR A 427 -25.92 41.53 -0.30
N GLY A 428 -26.10 40.24 -0.61
CA GLY A 428 -25.67 39.14 0.26
C GLY A 428 -24.24 38.61 0.08
N ARG A 429 -23.29 39.36 -0.51
CA ARG A 429 -21.95 38.81 -0.83
C ARG A 429 -20.76 39.34 -0.02
N SER A 430 -20.91 40.34 0.86
CA SER A 430 -19.76 40.89 1.62
C SER A 430 -19.67 40.47 3.10
N ARG A 431 -20.77 40.04 3.72
CA ARG A 431 -20.82 39.84 5.19
C ARG A 431 -20.11 38.58 5.67
N VAL A 432 -20.18 37.49 4.90
CA VAL A 432 -19.55 36.19 5.23
C VAL A 432 -18.02 36.22 5.03
N ARG A 433 -17.54 36.92 4.00
CA ARG A 433 -16.10 37.06 3.74
C ARG A 433 -15.42 37.96 4.78
N ARG A 434 -16.07 39.07 5.17
CA ARG A 434 -15.57 39.99 6.21
C ARG A 434 -15.44 39.32 7.59
N TRP A 435 -16.39 38.45 7.94
CA TRP A 435 -16.36 37.67 9.17
C TRP A 435 -15.26 36.59 9.17
N LEU A 436 -15.02 35.93 8.03
CA LEU A 436 -13.93 34.94 7.88
C LEU A 436 -12.54 35.60 7.94
N ASP A 437 -12.37 36.77 7.32
CA ASP A 437 -11.10 37.50 7.35
C ASP A 437 -10.76 37.96 8.78
N GLU A 438 -11.71 38.51 9.53
CA GLU A 438 -11.49 38.95 10.92
C GLU A 438 -11.12 37.80 11.87
N LEU A 439 -11.69 36.60 11.65
CA LEU A 439 -11.40 35.42 12.47
C LEU A 439 -10.02 34.82 12.17
N MET A 440 -9.56 34.90 10.93
CA MET A 440 -8.23 34.43 10.54
C MET A 440 -7.14 35.42 10.97
N LEU A 441 -7.35 36.72 10.79
CA LEU A 441 -6.40 37.80 11.14
C LEU A 441 -5.87 37.75 12.58
N GLY A 442 -6.72 37.39 13.55
CA GLY A 442 -6.32 37.28 14.96
C GLY A 442 -5.39 36.10 15.28
N ARG A 443 -5.20 35.16 14.36
CA ARG A 443 -4.37 33.96 14.54
C ARG A 443 -3.02 34.02 13.81
N LEU A 444 -2.79 35.02 12.94
CA LEU A 444 -1.50 35.17 12.25
C LEU A 444 -0.47 35.85 13.17
N PRO A 445 0.82 35.49 13.07
CA PRO A 445 1.89 36.23 13.73
C PRO A 445 1.91 37.70 13.26
N PRO A 446 2.37 38.65 14.10
CA PRO A 446 2.34 40.09 13.82
C PRO A 446 2.86 40.48 12.43
N ASP A 447 3.94 39.85 11.99
CA ASP A 447 4.58 40.16 10.71
C ASP A 447 3.73 39.75 9.50
N GLU A 448 3.02 38.61 9.60
CA GLU A 448 2.11 38.15 8.55
C GLU A 448 0.85 39.01 8.47
N GLN A 449 0.38 39.56 9.60
CA GLN A 449 -0.73 40.51 9.60
C GLN A 449 -0.39 41.78 8.83
N VAL A 450 0.81 42.33 9.01
CA VAL A 450 1.26 43.53 8.29
C VAL A 450 1.43 43.26 6.79
N ARG A 451 1.98 42.09 6.42
CA ARG A 451 2.05 41.66 5.00
C ARG A 451 0.65 41.57 4.39
N TYR A 452 -0.29 40.97 5.10
CA TYR A 452 -1.68 40.86 4.64
C TYR A 452 -2.33 42.25 4.44
N PHE A 453 -2.15 43.18 5.38
CA PHE A 453 -2.69 44.55 5.25
C PHE A 453 -2.14 45.27 4.02
N TYR A 454 -0.84 45.14 3.74
CA TYR A 454 -0.24 45.78 2.57
C TYR A 454 -0.70 45.13 1.25
N VAL A 455 -0.73 43.79 1.15
CA VAL A 455 -1.16 43.08 -0.07
C VAL A 455 -2.64 43.33 -0.37
N SER A 456 -3.51 43.28 0.65
CA SER A 456 -4.93 43.58 0.46
C SER A 456 -5.17 45.04 0.03
N THR A 457 -4.30 45.97 0.43
CA THR A 457 -4.33 47.35 -0.07
C THR A 457 -3.94 47.42 -1.56
N LEU A 458 -2.95 46.63 -2.00
CA LEU A 458 -2.58 46.56 -3.42
C LEU A 458 -3.69 45.97 -4.28
N GLU A 459 -4.36 44.92 -3.80
CA GLU A 459 -5.50 44.32 -4.48
C GLU A 459 -6.66 45.31 -4.57
N SER A 460 -7.00 45.95 -3.45
CA SER A 460 -8.05 46.98 -3.43
C SER A 460 -7.70 48.15 -4.36
N ALA A 461 -6.47 48.64 -4.36
CA ALA A 461 -6.05 49.71 -5.27
C ALA A 461 -6.11 49.26 -6.74
N ALA A 462 -5.78 48.01 -7.05
CA ALA A 462 -5.89 47.46 -8.39
C ALA A 462 -7.34 47.36 -8.89
N GLU A 463 -8.28 47.04 -8.01
CA GLU A 463 -9.72 47.05 -8.32
C GLU A 463 -10.22 48.46 -8.68
N HIS A 464 -9.58 49.51 -8.17
CA HIS A 464 -9.92 50.92 -8.43
C HIS A 464 -8.99 51.56 -9.50
N GLY A 465 -8.36 50.74 -10.35
CA GLY A 465 -7.53 51.21 -11.46
C GLY A 465 -6.13 51.72 -11.06
N LEU A 466 -5.80 51.72 -9.77
CA LEU A 466 -4.53 52.16 -9.20
C LEU A 466 -3.58 50.99 -8.95
N ARG A 467 -3.44 50.12 -9.96
CA ARG A 467 -2.54 48.98 -9.89
C ARG A 467 -1.09 49.43 -9.86
N ARG A 468 -0.31 48.85 -8.95
CA ARG A 468 1.15 48.98 -8.91
C ARG A 468 1.76 48.49 -10.23
N ARG A 469 2.64 49.29 -10.84
CA ARG A 469 3.29 48.96 -12.12
C ARG A 469 4.40 47.94 -11.91
N PRO A 470 4.70 47.08 -12.90
CA PRO A 470 5.85 46.17 -12.83
C PRO A 470 7.15 46.98 -12.66
N GLY A 471 7.90 46.73 -11.58
CA GLY A 471 9.16 47.43 -11.27
C GLY A 471 9.03 48.68 -10.38
N GLU A 472 7.81 49.12 -10.05
CA GLU A 472 7.58 50.22 -9.11
C GLU A 472 7.90 49.78 -7.68
N THR A 473 8.64 50.57 -6.89
CA THR A 473 8.96 50.24 -5.49
C THR A 473 7.78 50.52 -4.56
N PRO A 474 7.72 49.92 -3.36
CA PRO A 474 6.68 50.22 -2.39
C PRO A 474 6.53 51.72 -2.07
N TYR A 475 7.64 52.43 -1.89
CA TYR A 475 7.62 53.88 -1.62
C TYR A 475 7.16 54.70 -2.84
N SER A 476 7.56 54.34 -4.06
CA SER A 476 7.08 55.05 -5.25
C SER A 476 5.58 54.80 -5.49
N PHE A 477 5.10 53.60 -5.17
CA PHE A 477 3.67 53.30 -5.21
C PHE A 477 2.88 54.12 -4.19
N GLN A 478 3.38 54.21 -2.95
CA GLN A 478 2.77 55.01 -1.90
C GLN A 478 2.71 56.50 -2.24
N ALA A 479 3.77 57.07 -2.82
CA ALA A 479 3.77 58.46 -3.24
C ALA A 479 2.69 58.74 -4.31
N ARG A 480 2.54 57.82 -5.28
CA ARG A 480 1.49 57.93 -6.30
C ARG A 480 0.09 57.72 -5.71
N LEU A 481 -0.09 56.78 -4.79
CA LEU A 481 -1.35 56.59 -4.09
C LEU A 481 -1.73 57.87 -3.30
N GLY A 482 -0.77 58.49 -2.62
CA GLY A 482 -0.99 59.73 -1.87
C GLY A 482 -1.37 60.95 -2.71
N THR A 483 -1.12 60.95 -4.03
CA THR A 483 -1.59 62.03 -4.91
C THR A 483 -3.07 61.93 -5.27
N GLN A 484 -3.71 60.78 -5.03
CA GLN A 484 -5.10 60.52 -5.41
C GLN A 484 -6.05 60.41 -4.22
N VAL A 485 -5.52 60.45 -3.01
CA VAL A 485 -6.29 60.31 -1.77
C VAL A 485 -6.02 61.53 -0.90
N GLU A 486 -6.96 61.88 -0.02
CA GLU A 486 -6.83 63.01 0.90
C GLU A 486 -5.55 62.94 1.76
N SER A 487 -5.09 64.11 2.22
CA SER A 487 -3.78 64.22 2.90
C SER A 487 -3.64 63.33 4.14
N GLU A 488 -4.74 63.10 4.88
CA GLU A 488 -4.73 62.24 6.06
C GLU A 488 -4.54 60.76 5.68
N ASP A 489 -5.19 60.31 4.62
CA ASP A 489 -5.08 58.93 4.12
C ASP A 489 -3.74 58.66 3.43
N ALA A 490 -3.15 59.69 2.83
CA ALA A 490 -1.79 59.64 2.29
C ALA A 490 -0.75 59.35 3.40
N THR A 491 -0.95 59.90 4.61
CA THR A 491 -0.10 59.57 5.77
C THR A 491 -0.36 58.15 6.28
N ALA A 492 -1.60 57.68 6.28
CA ALA A 492 -1.93 56.30 6.62
C ALA A 492 -1.25 55.30 5.65
N ALA A 493 -1.23 55.61 4.35
CA ALA A 493 -0.51 54.84 3.33
C ALA A 493 1.01 54.83 3.56
N ALA A 494 1.59 55.96 4.00
CA ALA A 494 3.01 56.04 4.36
C ALA A 494 3.33 55.13 5.56
N HIS A 495 2.52 55.17 6.61
CA HIS A 495 2.71 54.34 7.81
C HIS A 495 2.59 52.84 7.52
N LEU A 496 1.63 52.43 6.69
CA LEU A 496 1.47 51.03 6.29
C LEU A 496 2.64 50.54 5.42
N THR A 497 3.09 51.37 4.47
CA THR A 497 4.19 51.04 3.57
C THR A 497 5.51 50.91 4.31
N ASP A 498 5.78 51.81 5.28
CA ASP A 498 6.98 51.75 6.12
C ASP A 498 7.02 50.48 6.98
N GLY A 499 5.88 50.10 7.59
CA GLY A 499 5.76 48.84 8.33
C GLY A 499 6.03 47.61 7.47
N PHE A 500 5.49 47.58 6.24
CA PHE A 500 5.75 46.49 5.30
C PHE A 500 7.23 46.42 4.87
N VAL A 501 7.85 47.55 4.54
CA VAL A 501 9.25 47.59 4.08
C VAL A 501 10.21 47.13 5.18
N LYS A 502 9.96 47.51 6.44
CA LYS A 502 10.76 47.07 7.59
C LYS A 502 10.75 45.55 7.79
N ILE A 503 9.59 44.93 7.58
CA ILE A 503 9.45 43.46 7.67
C ILE A 503 10.10 42.78 6.46
N GLU A 504 9.75 43.22 5.25
CA GLU A 504 10.08 42.49 4.03
C GLU A 504 11.53 42.68 3.59
N PHE A 505 12.06 43.90 3.71
CA PHE A 505 13.38 44.25 3.21
C PHE A 505 14.41 44.43 4.32
N ALA A 506 14.01 44.87 5.52
CA ALA A 506 14.94 45.04 6.65
C ALA A 506 14.96 43.85 7.64
N ARG A 507 14.08 42.84 7.45
CA ARG A 507 13.93 41.65 8.32
C ARG A 507 13.79 41.98 9.81
N GLN A 508 13.21 43.13 10.15
CA GLN A 508 12.92 43.51 11.53
C GLN A 508 11.54 42.99 11.92
N SER A 509 11.45 42.26 13.04
CA SER A 509 10.18 41.77 13.56
C SER A 509 9.36 42.92 14.13
N THR A 510 8.06 42.94 13.83
CA THR A 510 7.17 43.99 14.31
C THR A 510 6.68 43.68 15.72
N GLU A 511 6.81 44.65 16.62
CA GLU A 511 6.24 44.53 17.96
C GLU A 511 4.71 44.41 17.90
N ALA A 512 4.14 43.53 18.72
CA ALA A 512 2.70 43.28 18.76
C ALA A 512 1.87 44.53 19.09
N THR A 513 2.48 45.55 19.69
CA THR A 513 1.91 46.87 20.02
C THR A 513 1.70 47.77 18.80
N ALA A 514 2.45 47.55 17.71
CA ALA A 514 2.36 48.36 16.49
C ALA A 514 1.26 47.89 15.52
N VAL A 515 0.84 46.63 15.63
CA VAL A 515 -0.17 46.00 14.74
C VAL A 515 -1.54 46.71 14.78
N PRO A 516 -2.08 47.14 15.95
CA PRO A 516 -3.35 47.86 15.99
C PRO A 516 -3.32 49.21 15.27
N LEU A 517 -2.19 49.92 15.29
CA LEU A 517 -2.02 51.19 14.58
C LEU A 517 -1.98 50.98 13.06
N LEU A 518 -1.26 49.95 12.60
CA LEU A 518 -1.22 49.57 11.18
C LEU A 518 -2.57 49.08 10.67
N LYS A 519 -3.34 48.38 11.52
CA LYS A 519 -4.72 47.98 11.20
C LYS A 519 -5.64 49.19 11.01
N ARG A 520 -5.50 50.24 11.83
CA ARG A 520 -6.26 51.50 11.66
C ARG A 520 -5.91 52.19 10.35
N ALA A 521 -4.62 52.30 10.05
CA ALA A 521 -4.14 52.86 8.78
C ALA A 521 -4.69 52.08 7.57
N TRP A 522 -4.70 50.75 7.64
CA TRP A 522 -5.30 49.90 6.61
C TRP A 522 -6.81 50.14 6.42
N THR A 523 -7.58 50.21 7.51
CA THR A 523 -9.02 50.48 7.41
C THR A 523 -9.32 51.84 6.81
N GLN A 524 -8.50 52.84 7.12
CA GLN A 524 -8.62 54.21 6.63
C GLN A 524 -8.33 54.30 5.11
N ILE A 525 -7.25 53.65 4.64
CA ILE A 525 -6.95 53.60 3.20
C ILE A 525 -8.08 52.89 2.43
N ARG A 526 -8.66 51.83 3.01
CA ARG A 526 -9.75 51.09 2.38
C ARG A 526 -11.03 51.92 2.25
N SER A 527 -11.38 52.72 3.25
CA SER A 527 -12.51 53.65 3.14
C SER A 527 -12.26 54.72 2.10
N ALA A 528 -11.04 55.24 2.02
CA ALA A 528 -10.68 56.27 1.06
C ALA A 528 -10.71 55.76 -0.39
N LEU A 529 -10.20 54.55 -0.62
CA LEU A 529 -10.29 53.87 -1.93
C LEU A 529 -11.74 53.61 -2.35
N ALA A 530 -12.63 53.28 -1.39
CA ALA A 530 -14.04 53.09 -1.68
C ALA A 530 -14.76 54.41 -2.03
N GLY A 531 -14.34 55.53 -1.42
CA GLY A 531 -14.87 56.86 -1.72
C GLY A 531 -14.59 57.33 -3.15
N LEU A 532 -13.42 56.96 -3.71
CA LEU A 532 -13.05 57.27 -5.10
C LEU A 532 -13.98 56.65 -6.15
N GLN A 533 -14.75 55.61 -5.78
CA GLN A 533 -15.72 54.96 -6.67
C GLN A 533 -17.03 55.76 -6.80
N GLU A 534 -17.42 56.50 -5.77
CA GLU A 534 -18.67 57.30 -5.77
C GLU A 534 -18.51 58.61 -6.56
N GLU A 535 -17.28 59.13 -6.72
CA GLU A 535 -17.00 60.37 -7.45
C GLU A 535 -16.78 60.20 -8.96
N GLN A 536 -16.75 58.97 -9.52
CA GLN A 536 -16.69 58.72 -10.96
C GLN A 536 -18.09 58.41 -11.54
N PRO A 537 -18.85 59.39 -12.08
CA PRO A 537 -20.09 59.09 -12.77
C PRO A 537 -19.82 58.42 -14.13
N ARG A 538 -20.57 57.36 -14.42
CA ARG A 538 -20.63 56.62 -15.70
C ARG A 538 -20.62 57.56 -16.89
N SER A 539 -19.50 57.63 -17.59
CA SER A 539 -19.33 58.39 -18.82
C SER A 539 -19.18 57.46 -20.03
N ASP A 540 -20.11 56.50 -20.24
CA ASP A 540 -20.06 55.57 -21.39
C ASP A 540 -21.47 55.06 -21.79
N GLU A 541 -22.47 55.95 -21.89
CA GLU A 541 -23.71 55.67 -22.65
C GLU A 541 -23.96 56.80 -23.67
N GLU A 542 -23.18 56.84 -24.74
CA GLU A 542 -23.55 57.55 -25.97
C GLU A 542 -22.77 57.01 -27.17
N GLY A 543 -23.49 56.60 -28.22
CA GLY A 543 -22.89 56.34 -29.54
C GLY A 543 -23.06 54.93 -30.12
N GLN A 544 -24.26 54.36 -30.05
CA GLN A 544 -24.67 53.34 -31.01
C GLN A 544 -25.39 54.03 -32.18
N ASP A 545 -24.66 54.32 -33.26
CA ASP A 545 -25.25 54.50 -34.58
C ASP A 545 -24.30 53.94 -35.66
N ALA A 546 -24.89 53.14 -36.53
CA ALA A 546 -24.33 52.36 -37.64
C ALA A 546 -23.70 53.27 -38.74
N PRO A 547 -23.10 52.78 -39.87
CA PRO A 547 -23.37 51.48 -40.50
C PRO A 547 -22.22 50.76 -41.24
N LYS A 548 -22.60 49.55 -41.68
CA LYS A 548 -21.96 48.67 -42.66
C LYS A 548 -21.58 49.36 -43.98
N ALA A 549 -20.39 49.04 -44.49
CA ALA A 549 -19.97 48.76 -45.86
C ALA A 549 -18.43 48.59 -45.79
N GLU A 550 -17.73 47.67 -46.44
CA GLU A 550 -17.95 46.80 -47.60
C GLU A 550 -17.04 45.58 -47.46
#